data_AF-A0A928J8Z8-F1
#
_entry.id   AF-A0A928J8Z8-F1
#
_cell.length_a   1.000
_cell.length_b   1.000
_cell.length_c   1.000
_cell.angle_alpha   90.00
_cell.angle_beta   90.00
_cell.angle_gamma   90.00
#
_symmetry.space_group_name_H-M   'P 1'
#
loop_
_entity.id
_entity.type
_entity.pdbx_description
1 polymer ?
#
loop_
_entity_poly.entity_id
_entity_poly.type
_entity_poly.pdbx_seq_one_letter_code
_entity_poly.pdbx_strand_id
1 'polypeptide(L)'
;MNNNERLEYKKQTVYQKAGEDVTKAAFEYAENYKKYLNNSKTEREAVKTSIALIESKGYREYKLGDKISAGDKLYYNNHGKNLFAISVGTEPINNGIRIVASHIDSPRIDLKPCPLYEDGGMAFFKTHYYGGIRKYQWLALPLALHGVIALADGTTVDVCVGENEGDPQFYINDLLPHLDRDAQKKVSELILGEQLNILLGSMPYGEDNSVKQNILRILNEKYGICEDDFLSAELCAVPAMKARDIGFDRSLIGAYAHDDKVCAYPSLTALLENTDSKHTLMCILADKEETGSDSLFGMQSDLMLDIIAELSENLGGNERVVRNNSKCLSSDVSCAYDPNFADAFEKQNTPMLACGAVFMKYTGSGGKSSTNDASAEYLGWLRSILEKDGVVWQTGELGKVDRGGGGTVAKYISKHN
;
A
#
# COMPACT_ATOMS: atom_id res chain seq x y z
N MET A 1 -4.96 -32.76 -26.03
CA MET A 1 -4.82 -33.06 -24.59
C MET A 1 -5.66 -34.28 -24.28
N ASN A 2 -5.08 -35.32 -23.67
CA ASN A 2 -5.82 -36.52 -23.27
C ASN A 2 -6.86 -36.13 -22.19
N ASN A 3 -8.09 -36.64 -22.30
CA ASN A 3 -9.19 -36.28 -21.39
C ASN A 3 -8.89 -36.53 -19.88
N ASN A 4 -7.93 -37.41 -19.56
CA ASN A 4 -7.52 -37.66 -18.17
C ASN A 4 -6.69 -36.52 -17.54
N GLU A 5 -5.95 -35.74 -18.31
CA GLU A 5 -5.15 -34.61 -17.78
C GLU A 5 -6.03 -33.43 -17.32
N ARG A 6 -7.29 -33.37 -17.79
CA ARG A 6 -8.24 -32.29 -17.47
C ARG A 6 -9.01 -32.52 -16.16
N LEU A 7 -8.80 -33.67 -15.49
CA LEU A 7 -9.50 -34.03 -14.26
C LEU A 7 -8.80 -33.53 -12.98
N GLU A 8 -7.50 -33.23 -13.06
CA GLU A 8 -6.69 -32.82 -11.91
C GLU A 8 -6.33 -31.34 -11.99
N TYR A 9 -6.46 -30.62 -10.86
CA TYR A 9 -5.89 -29.29 -10.71
C TYR A 9 -4.48 -29.39 -10.15
N LYS A 10 -3.52 -28.75 -10.82
CA LYS A 10 -2.14 -28.62 -10.36
C LYS A 10 -1.71 -27.17 -10.44
N LYS A 11 -1.16 -26.66 -9.33
CA LYS A 11 -0.47 -25.36 -9.33
C LYS A 11 0.75 -25.48 -10.23
N GLN A 12 0.90 -24.52 -11.15
CA GLN A 12 2.03 -24.42 -12.05
C GLN A 12 2.75 -23.10 -11.80
N THR A 13 4.08 -23.14 -11.83
CA THR A 13 4.85 -21.90 -11.70
C THR A 13 4.82 -21.11 -13.00
N VAL A 14 5.04 -19.80 -12.89
CA VAL A 14 5.23 -18.90 -14.04
C VAL A 14 6.39 -19.41 -14.90
N TYR A 15 7.48 -19.90 -14.30
CA TYR A 15 8.61 -20.47 -15.02
C TYR A 15 8.27 -21.73 -15.84
N GLN A 16 7.31 -22.53 -15.38
CA GLN A 16 6.85 -23.71 -16.12
C GLN A 16 5.92 -23.36 -17.28
N LYS A 17 5.09 -22.31 -17.12
CA LYS A 17 3.97 -22.02 -18.02
C LYS A 17 4.24 -20.86 -19.00
N ALA A 18 4.98 -19.84 -18.58
CA ALA A 18 5.07 -18.56 -19.29
C ALA A 18 6.29 -18.42 -20.23
N GLY A 19 7.21 -19.39 -20.25
CA GLY A 19 8.39 -19.35 -21.12
C GLY A 19 9.42 -18.27 -20.71
N GLU A 20 10.55 -18.25 -21.42
CA GLU A 20 11.68 -17.36 -21.09
C GLU A 20 11.38 -15.88 -21.36
N ASP A 21 10.65 -15.57 -22.44
CA ASP A 21 10.34 -14.18 -22.82
C ASP A 21 9.47 -13.47 -21.78
N VAL A 22 8.42 -14.14 -21.28
CA VAL A 22 7.57 -13.56 -20.22
C VAL A 22 8.36 -13.42 -18.92
N THR A 23 9.23 -14.39 -18.62
CA THR A 23 10.11 -14.30 -17.45
C THR A 23 11.00 -13.07 -17.56
N LYS A 24 11.67 -12.86 -18.70
CA LYS A 24 12.51 -11.69 -18.94
C LYS A 24 11.72 -10.38 -18.80
N ALA A 25 10.53 -10.30 -19.40
CA ALA A 25 9.65 -9.13 -19.28
C ALA A 25 9.24 -8.86 -17.81
N ALA A 26 8.97 -9.90 -17.02
CA ALA A 26 8.64 -9.77 -15.61
C ALA A 26 9.82 -9.20 -14.79
N PHE A 27 11.05 -9.61 -15.09
CA PHE A 27 12.24 -9.06 -14.43
C PHE A 27 12.49 -7.60 -14.82
N GLU A 28 12.28 -7.23 -16.09
CA GLU A 28 12.37 -5.83 -16.53
C GLU A 28 11.27 -4.96 -15.87
N TYR A 29 10.05 -5.49 -15.76
CA TYR A 29 8.95 -4.84 -15.05
C TYR A 29 9.25 -4.65 -13.56
N ALA A 30 9.89 -5.64 -12.93
CA ALA A 30 10.32 -5.59 -11.53
C ALA A 30 11.31 -4.45 -11.24
N GLU A 31 12.18 -4.08 -12.18
CA GLU A 31 13.09 -2.94 -12.00
C GLU A 31 12.33 -1.61 -11.85
N ASN A 32 11.28 -1.42 -12.65
CA ASN A 32 10.44 -0.22 -12.54
C ASN A 32 9.61 -0.24 -11.26
N TYR A 33 9.13 -1.42 -10.84
CA TYR A 33 8.47 -1.57 -9.54
C TYR A 33 9.40 -1.26 -8.35
N LYS A 34 10.66 -1.70 -8.37
CA LYS A 34 11.64 -1.32 -7.33
C LYS A 34 11.87 0.20 -7.28
N LYS A 35 11.90 0.88 -8.43
CA LYS A 35 11.96 2.35 -8.48
C LYS A 35 10.71 2.99 -7.89
N TYR A 36 9.53 2.46 -8.21
CA TYR A 36 8.26 2.92 -7.63
C TYR A 36 8.27 2.82 -6.10
N LEU A 37 8.66 1.67 -5.54
CA LEU A 37 8.79 1.47 -4.09
C LEU A 37 9.76 2.45 -3.44
N ASN A 38 10.93 2.66 -4.05
CA ASN A 38 11.94 3.59 -3.52
C ASN A 38 11.48 5.05 -3.51
N ASN A 39 10.54 5.42 -4.38
CA ASN A 39 9.97 6.76 -4.50
C ASN A 39 8.60 6.90 -3.83
N SER A 40 8.09 5.84 -3.20
CA SER A 40 6.72 5.75 -2.67
C SER A 40 6.73 5.05 -1.32
N LYS A 41 7.46 5.59 -0.33
CA LYS A 41 7.51 4.96 1.00
C LYS A 41 6.28 5.33 1.83
N THR A 42 5.70 6.49 1.59
CA THR A 42 4.45 6.95 2.19
C THR A 42 3.30 6.94 1.18
N GLU A 43 2.06 7.03 1.66
CA GLU A 43 0.88 7.20 0.80
C GLU A 43 0.96 8.48 -0.03
N ARG A 44 1.49 9.57 0.53
CA ARG A 44 1.62 10.86 -0.17
C ARG A 44 2.59 10.78 -1.34
N GLU A 45 3.72 10.11 -1.12
CA GLU A 45 4.72 9.88 -2.16
C GLU A 45 4.22 8.90 -3.23
N ALA A 46 3.43 7.90 -2.85
CA ALA A 46 2.79 6.98 -3.79
C ALA A 46 1.79 7.72 -4.70
N VAL A 47 0.97 8.63 -4.15
CA VAL A 47 0.10 9.49 -4.97
C VAL A 47 0.92 10.39 -5.89
N LYS A 48 1.95 11.09 -5.37
CA LYS A 48 2.82 11.98 -6.16
C LYS A 48 3.49 11.25 -7.32
N THR A 49 4.06 10.07 -7.06
CA THR A 49 4.70 9.22 -8.07
C THR A 49 3.67 8.71 -9.09
N SER A 50 2.47 8.31 -8.63
CA SER A 50 1.40 7.82 -9.50
C SER A 50 0.86 8.91 -10.42
N ILE A 51 0.64 10.13 -9.92
CA ILE A 51 0.22 11.28 -10.73
C ILE A 51 1.23 11.55 -11.84
N ALA A 52 2.54 11.56 -11.54
CA ALA A 52 3.56 11.74 -12.56
C ALA A 52 3.51 10.66 -13.66
N LEU A 53 3.24 9.40 -13.31
CA LEU A 53 3.04 8.32 -14.29
C LEU A 53 1.76 8.53 -15.12
N ILE A 54 0.65 8.90 -14.47
CA ILE A 54 -0.66 9.12 -15.08
C ILE A 54 -0.63 10.29 -16.08
N GLU A 55 -0.08 11.44 -15.67
CA GLU A 55 0.05 12.62 -16.53
C GLU A 55 0.93 12.35 -17.75
N SER A 56 1.99 11.53 -17.59
CA SER A 56 2.85 11.12 -18.72
C SER A 56 2.10 10.33 -19.81
N LYS A 57 0.90 9.82 -19.49
CA LYS A 57 0.01 9.08 -20.41
C LYS A 57 -1.17 9.92 -20.91
N GLY A 58 -1.13 11.23 -20.67
CA GLY A 58 -2.11 12.20 -21.18
C GLY A 58 -3.40 12.29 -20.37
N TYR A 59 -3.38 11.83 -19.12
CA TYR A 59 -4.48 12.05 -18.18
C TYR A 59 -4.41 13.48 -17.63
N ARG A 60 -5.57 14.04 -17.32
CA ARG A 60 -5.70 15.37 -16.69
C ARG A 60 -6.39 15.27 -15.34
N GLU A 61 -6.10 16.22 -14.47
CA GLU A 61 -6.83 16.34 -13.21
C GLU A 61 -8.32 16.61 -13.48
N TYR A 62 -9.17 15.95 -12.71
CA TYR A 62 -10.60 16.12 -12.67
C TYR A 62 -10.97 16.79 -11.35
N LYS A 63 -11.78 17.85 -11.44
CA LYS A 63 -12.44 18.44 -10.27
C LYS A 63 -13.89 18.01 -10.27
N LEU A 64 -14.42 17.73 -9.08
CA LEU A 64 -15.81 17.31 -8.94
C LEU A 64 -16.74 18.37 -9.56
N GLY A 65 -17.66 17.92 -10.43
CA GLY A 65 -18.56 18.77 -11.21
C GLY A 65 -18.02 19.22 -12.58
N ASP A 66 -16.78 18.90 -12.93
CA ASP A 66 -16.28 19.11 -14.30
C ASP A 66 -17.04 18.21 -15.30
N LYS A 67 -17.16 18.67 -16.55
CA LYS A 67 -17.77 17.84 -17.59
C LYS A 67 -16.90 16.63 -17.92
N ILE A 68 -17.53 15.46 -18.04
CA ILE A 68 -16.90 14.20 -18.46
C ILE A 68 -17.46 13.77 -19.81
N SER A 69 -16.59 13.34 -20.73
CA SER A 69 -16.96 12.84 -22.05
C SER A 69 -16.31 11.48 -22.34
N ALA A 70 -16.92 10.71 -23.26
CA ALA A 70 -16.33 9.45 -23.73
C ALA A 70 -14.92 9.69 -24.32
N GLY A 71 -13.97 8.83 -23.98
CA GLY A 71 -12.56 8.95 -24.37
C GLY A 71 -11.71 9.82 -23.43
N ASP A 72 -12.31 10.47 -22.43
CA ASP A 72 -11.54 11.25 -21.45
C ASP A 72 -10.61 10.34 -20.62
N LYS A 73 -9.44 10.89 -20.28
CA LYS A 73 -8.46 10.30 -19.36
C LYS A 73 -8.31 11.24 -18.17
N LEU A 74 -8.82 10.82 -17.02
CA LEU A 74 -9.02 11.68 -15.85
C LEU A 74 -8.34 11.10 -14.62
N TYR A 75 -7.90 11.95 -13.70
CA TYR A 75 -7.62 11.52 -12.34
C TYR A 75 -8.16 12.50 -11.30
N TYR A 76 -8.61 11.99 -10.16
CA TYR A 76 -9.03 12.80 -9.02
C TYR A 76 -8.03 12.60 -7.88
N ASN A 77 -7.32 13.67 -7.51
CA ASN A 77 -6.35 13.68 -6.42
C ASN A 77 -7.01 14.18 -5.13
N ASN A 78 -7.25 13.27 -4.18
CA ASN A 78 -7.86 13.59 -2.90
C ASN A 78 -6.78 13.94 -1.87
N HIS A 79 -6.48 15.24 -1.74
CA HIS A 79 -5.51 15.82 -0.80
C HIS A 79 -4.10 15.19 -0.81
N GLY A 80 -3.71 14.58 -1.94
CA GLY A 80 -2.43 13.89 -2.08
C GLY A 80 -2.35 12.57 -1.32
N LYS A 81 -3.46 11.98 -0.86
CA LYS A 81 -3.46 10.73 -0.07
C LYS A 81 -4.26 9.60 -0.69
N ASN A 82 -5.20 9.93 -1.55
CA ASN A 82 -6.03 8.97 -2.25
C ASN A 82 -6.21 9.43 -3.70
N LEU A 83 -6.21 8.48 -4.64
CA LEU A 83 -6.17 8.77 -6.07
C LEU A 83 -7.14 7.86 -6.83
N PHE A 84 -7.94 8.46 -7.71
CA PHE A 84 -8.76 7.73 -8.68
C PHE A 84 -8.25 8.05 -10.06
N ALA A 85 -7.89 7.05 -10.85
CA ALA A 85 -7.52 7.22 -12.26
C ALA A 85 -8.59 6.54 -13.14
N ILE A 86 -9.09 7.25 -14.14
CA ILE A 86 -10.27 6.86 -14.92
C ILE A 86 -9.95 6.98 -16.41
N SER A 87 -10.17 5.89 -17.15
CA SER A 87 -10.20 5.89 -18.61
C SER A 87 -11.64 5.72 -19.06
N VAL A 88 -12.24 6.76 -19.63
CA VAL A 88 -13.66 6.77 -20.00
C VAL A 88 -13.84 6.04 -21.33
N GLY A 89 -14.57 4.93 -21.29
CA GLY A 89 -14.82 4.10 -22.47
C GLY A 89 -15.83 4.70 -23.44
N THR A 90 -16.09 3.98 -24.52
CA THR A 90 -17.07 4.37 -25.56
C THR A 90 -18.40 3.63 -25.46
N GLU A 91 -18.46 2.53 -24.70
CA GLU A 91 -19.71 1.82 -24.43
C GLU A 91 -20.61 2.63 -23.49
N PRO A 92 -21.95 2.47 -23.54
CA PRO A 92 -22.85 3.09 -22.59
C PRO A 92 -22.41 2.83 -21.15
N ILE A 93 -22.32 3.88 -20.32
CA ILE A 93 -21.87 3.76 -18.93
C ILE A 93 -22.72 2.77 -18.10
N ASN A 94 -23.99 2.59 -18.49
CA ASN A 94 -24.90 1.59 -17.92
C ASN A 94 -24.39 0.14 -18.03
N ASN A 95 -23.41 -0.15 -18.90
CA ASN A 95 -22.73 -1.45 -18.96
C ASN A 95 -21.72 -1.67 -17.80
N GLY A 96 -21.64 -0.69 -16.89
CA GLY A 96 -20.82 -0.71 -15.70
C GLY A 96 -19.38 -0.32 -15.94
N ILE A 97 -18.67 -0.10 -14.84
CA ILE A 97 -17.25 0.26 -14.78
C ILE A 97 -16.45 -1.02 -14.47
N ARG A 98 -15.22 -1.11 -14.96
CA ARG A 98 -14.24 -2.11 -14.50
C ARG A 98 -13.29 -1.44 -13.52
N ILE A 99 -13.42 -1.83 -12.26
CA ILE A 99 -12.74 -1.20 -11.13
C ILE A 99 -11.62 -2.14 -10.66
N VAL A 100 -10.45 -1.58 -10.41
CA VAL A 100 -9.41 -2.21 -9.59
C VAL A 100 -9.07 -1.27 -8.44
N ALA A 101 -9.05 -1.80 -7.22
CA ALA A 101 -8.80 -1.01 -6.01
C ALA A 101 -7.72 -1.68 -5.17
N SER A 102 -6.71 -0.89 -4.79
CA SER A 102 -5.63 -1.27 -3.89
C SER A 102 -5.36 -0.14 -2.91
N HIS A 103 -4.69 -0.43 -1.80
CA HIS A 103 -4.25 0.62 -0.88
C HIS A 103 -2.76 0.93 -1.05
N ILE A 104 -2.38 2.13 -0.62
CA ILE A 104 -1.03 2.68 -0.76
C ILE A 104 -0.45 3.16 0.57
N ASP A 105 -1.22 3.11 1.65
CA ASP A 105 -0.68 3.21 2.99
C ASP A 105 -0.02 1.90 3.41
N SER A 106 0.95 2.00 4.32
CA SER A 106 1.68 0.86 4.86
C SER A 106 1.94 1.10 6.34
N PRO A 107 2.09 0.05 7.16
CA PRO A 107 2.41 0.20 8.58
C PRO A 107 3.72 0.97 8.77
N ARG A 108 3.75 1.89 9.74
CA ARG A 108 4.86 2.84 9.96
C ARG A 108 4.91 3.35 11.39
N ILE A 109 5.87 4.24 11.66
CA ILE A 109 6.01 4.94 12.94
C ILE A 109 5.75 6.43 12.72
N ASP A 110 4.63 6.93 13.21
CA ASP A 110 4.27 8.35 13.09
C ASP A 110 4.80 9.14 14.29
N LEU A 111 5.05 10.43 14.10
CA LEU A 111 5.40 11.32 15.21
C LEU A 111 4.14 11.72 15.98
N LYS A 112 4.27 11.88 17.31
CA LYS A 112 3.21 12.51 18.11
C LYS A 112 3.16 14.03 17.84
N PRO A 113 2.06 14.73 18.17
CA PRO A 113 1.94 16.18 17.92
C PRO A 113 3.00 17.04 18.64
N CYS A 114 3.44 16.63 19.83
CA CYS A 114 4.56 17.24 20.56
C CYS A 114 5.71 16.22 20.64
N PRO A 115 6.45 15.98 19.55
CA PRO A 115 7.32 14.81 19.48
C PRO A 115 8.67 15.07 20.14
N LEU A 116 9.20 16.29 20.07
CA LEU A 116 10.59 16.57 20.40
C LEU A 116 10.84 16.71 21.91
N TYR A 117 11.72 15.88 22.44
CA TYR A 117 12.16 15.99 23.83
C TYR A 117 13.65 15.67 23.98
N GLU A 118 14.21 16.08 25.11
CA GLU A 118 15.60 15.80 25.50
C GLU A 118 15.60 14.97 26.78
N ASP A 119 16.42 13.92 26.81
CA ASP A 119 16.64 13.09 28.00
C ASP A 119 18.03 12.44 27.95
N GLY A 120 18.71 12.37 29.08
CA GLY A 120 20.02 11.71 29.20
C GLY A 120 21.11 12.24 28.26
N GLY A 121 21.07 13.52 27.85
CA GLY A 121 22.03 14.11 26.91
C GLY A 121 21.77 13.74 25.44
N MET A 122 20.56 13.30 25.11
CA MET A 122 20.12 12.96 23.76
C MET A 122 18.78 13.61 23.46
N ALA A 123 18.55 13.95 22.19
CA ALA A 123 17.25 14.38 21.71
C ALA A 123 16.53 13.25 20.97
N PHE A 124 15.22 13.17 21.17
CA PHE A 124 14.37 12.13 20.63
C PHE A 124 13.06 12.70 20.05
N PHE A 125 12.46 11.97 19.11
CA PHE A 125 11.05 12.11 18.80
C PHE A 125 10.20 11.03 19.49
N LYS A 126 9.15 11.45 20.19
CA LYS A 126 8.02 10.60 20.60
C LYS A 126 7.21 10.19 19.39
N THR A 127 6.75 8.94 19.41
CA THR A 127 6.07 8.35 18.26
C THR A 127 4.79 7.63 18.64
N HIS A 128 4.00 7.30 17.64
CA HIS A 128 2.85 6.42 17.69
C HIS A 128 2.90 5.54 16.45
N TYR A 129 2.80 4.22 16.62
CA TYR A 129 2.80 3.34 15.45
C TYR A 129 1.47 3.44 14.68
N TYR A 130 1.54 3.28 13.37
CA TYR A 130 0.42 3.28 12.44
C TYR A 130 0.26 1.88 11.85
N GLY A 131 -0.96 1.35 11.85
CA GLY A 131 -1.25 -0.01 11.38
C GLY A 131 -0.71 -1.14 12.27
N GLY A 132 -0.82 -2.37 11.78
CA GLY A 132 -0.45 -3.59 12.51
C GLY A 132 1.04 -3.92 12.49
N ILE A 133 1.90 -3.14 13.17
CA ILE A 133 3.35 -3.44 13.18
C ILE A 133 3.76 -4.55 14.17
N ARG A 134 4.80 -5.31 13.80
CA ARG A 134 5.60 -6.08 14.74
C ARG A 134 6.69 -5.20 15.35
N LYS A 135 6.40 -4.57 16.49
CA LYS A 135 7.25 -3.55 17.14
C LYS A 135 8.75 -3.92 17.23
N TYR A 136 9.07 -5.19 17.51
CA TYR A 136 10.46 -5.66 17.60
C TYR A 136 11.26 -5.59 16.30
N GLN A 137 10.61 -5.52 15.14
CA GLN A 137 11.29 -5.37 13.85
C GLN A 137 11.69 -3.92 13.55
N TRP A 138 11.25 -2.96 14.37
CA TRP A 138 11.52 -1.53 14.20
C TRP A 138 12.66 -1.02 15.09
N LEU A 139 13.15 -1.86 16.02
CA LEU A 139 14.33 -1.55 16.83
C LEU A 139 15.61 -1.84 16.06
N ALA A 140 16.67 -1.09 16.35
CA ALA A 140 18.01 -1.27 15.78
C ALA A 140 18.02 -1.33 14.23
N LEU A 141 17.05 -0.66 13.59
CA LEU A 141 16.90 -0.58 12.14
C LEU A 141 17.16 0.86 11.67
N PRO A 142 17.94 1.08 10.58
CA PRO A 142 18.08 2.40 10.00
C PRO A 142 16.73 2.90 9.45
N LEU A 143 16.32 4.08 9.90
CA LEU A 143 15.08 4.76 9.55
C LEU A 143 15.36 6.07 8.81
N ALA A 144 14.46 6.42 7.91
CA ALA A 144 14.38 7.71 7.24
C ALA A 144 13.09 8.43 7.69
N LEU A 145 13.13 9.75 7.78
CA LEU A 145 12.01 10.60 8.14
C LEU A 145 11.37 11.16 6.87
N HIS A 146 10.06 11.00 6.75
CA HIS A 146 9.25 11.42 5.61
C HIS A 146 8.02 12.16 6.09
N GLY A 147 7.48 13.04 5.25
CA GLY A 147 6.14 13.60 5.44
C GLY A 147 6.06 15.07 5.09
N VAL A 148 5.07 15.75 5.69
CA VAL A 148 4.77 17.15 5.40
C VAL A 148 4.47 17.91 6.69
N ILE A 149 4.85 19.18 6.72
CA ILE A 149 4.50 20.12 7.79
C ILE A 149 3.68 21.24 7.17
N ALA A 150 2.47 21.49 7.67
CA ALA A 150 1.68 22.64 7.29
C ALA A 150 1.99 23.81 8.22
N LEU A 151 2.46 24.92 7.65
CA LEU A 151 2.84 26.13 8.39
C LEU A 151 1.62 27.02 8.68
N ALA A 152 1.77 27.93 9.64
CA ALA A 152 0.69 28.85 10.04
C ALA A 152 0.19 29.77 8.92
N ASP A 153 1.02 30.03 7.88
CA ASP A 153 0.63 30.82 6.71
C ASP A 153 -0.15 30.02 5.65
N GLY A 154 -0.38 28.72 5.90
CA GLY A 154 -1.09 27.81 5.02
C GLY A 154 -0.21 27.13 3.95
N THR A 155 1.08 27.44 3.90
CA THR A 155 2.03 26.73 3.04
C THR A 155 2.44 25.38 3.64
N THR A 156 3.05 24.52 2.83
CA THR A 156 3.49 23.19 3.26
C THR A 156 4.96 22.97 2.94
N VAL A 157 5.68 22.32 3.85
CA VAL A 157 7.08 21.93 3.68
C VAL A 157 7.19 20.40 3.63
N ASP A 158 7.73 19.88 2.52
CA ASP A 158 8.06 18.47 2.36
C ASP A 158 9.32 18.15 3.17
N VAL A 159 9.25 17.12 4.02
CA VAL A 159 10.37 16.62 4.83
C VAL A 159 10.77 15.24 4.32
N CYS A 160 12.03 15.10 3.93
CA CYS A 160 12.65 13.83 3.58
C CYS A 160 14.12 13.84 4.04
N VAL A 161 14.47 12.95 4.98
CA VAL A 161 15.82 12.84 5.56
C VAL A 161 16.16 11.36 5.76
N GLY A 162 17.32 10.94 5.25
CA GLY A 162 17.84 9.57 5.42
C GLY A 162 17.72 8.69 4.17
N GLU A 163 17.24 9.28 3.06
CA GLU A 163 17.05 8.59 1.79
C GLU A 163 18.21 8.78 0.79
N ASN A 164 18.90 9.92 0.85
CA ASN A 164 20.01 10.22 -0.05
C ASN A 164 21.34 9.73 0.49
N GLU A 165 22.29 9.50 -0.41
CA GLU A 165 23.66 9.18 -0.01
C GLU A 165 24.26 10.37 0.76
N GLY A 166 24.77 10.10 1.97
CA GLY A 166 25.31 11.12 2.87
C GLY A 166 24.30 11.77 3.81
N ASP A 167 23.00 11.51 3.67
CA ASP A 167 22.01 11.94 4.66
C ASP A 167 22.23 11.20 6.00
N PRO A 168 21.98 11.86 7.14
CA PRO A 168 21.89 11.14 8.41
C PRO A 168 20.67 10.22 8.41
N GLN A 169 20.79 9.10 9.12
CA GLN A 169 19.70 8.15 9.35
C GLN A 169 19.40 8.07 10.85
N PHE A 170 18.21 7.59 11.15
CA PHE A 170 17.69 7.52 12.51
C PHE A 170 17.56 6.08 12.99
N TYR A 171 17.48 5.89 14.30
CA TYR A 171 17.28 4.60 14.93
C TYR A 171 16.29 4.71 16.08
N ILE A 172 15.56 3.62 16.33
CA ILE A 172 14.95 3.35 17.63
C ILE A 172 15.89 2.39 18.35
N ASN A 173 16.32 2.75 19.55
CA ASN A 173 17.30 1.97 20.30
C ASN A 173 16.69 0.65 20.81
N ASP A 174 17.49 -0.41 20.80
CA ASP A 174 17.19 -1.65 21.51
C ASP A 174 18.06 -1.79 22.77
N LEU A 175 17.57 -2.53 23.76
CA LEU A 175 18.35 -2.86 24.94
C LEU A 175 19.36 -3.96 24.58
N LEU A 176 20.63 -3.73 24.91
CA LEU A 176 21.68 -4.72 24.67
C LEU A 176 21.43 -6.02 25.44
N PRO A 177 21.75 -7.20 24.87
CA PRO A 177 21.36 -8.49 25.43
C PRO A 177 22.02 -8.82 26.79
N HIS A 178 23.14 -8.18 27.14
CA HIS A 178 23.81 -8.41 28.44
C HIS A 178 23.01 -7.88 29.64
N LEU A 179 22.12 -6.92 29.40
CA LEU A 179 21.23 -6.32 30.40
C LEU A 179 19.77 -6.74 30.22
N ASP A 180 19.42 -7.34 29.09
CA ASP A 180 18.10 -7.89 28.82
C ASP A 180 17.93 -9.29 29.44
N ARG A 181 17.69 -9.32 30.76
CA ARG A 181 17.53 -10.56 31.54
C ARG A 181 16.07 -10.97 31.75
N ASP A 182 15.12 -10.21 31.21
CA ASP A 182 13.68 -10.41 31.41
C ASP A 182 13.11 -11.47 30.43
N ALA A 183 13.59 -12.71 30.53
CA ALA A 183 13.29 -13.79 29.59
C ALA A 183 11.87 -14.40 29.67
N GLN A 184 10.90 -13.76 30.33
CA GLN A 184 9.57 -14.35 30.59
C GLN A 184 8.38 -13.56 30.05
N LYS A 185 8.58 -12.46 29.31
CA LYS A 185 7.47 -11.68 28.75
C LYS A 185 7.04 -12.23 27.38
N LYS A 186 5.75 -12.11 27.06
CA LYS A 186 5.28 -12.36 25.70
C LYS A 186 5.91 -11.34 24.75
N VAL A 187 6.13 -11.70 23.48
CA VAL A 187 6.73 -10.79 22.49
C VAL A 187 5.98 -9.46 22.39
N SER A 188 4.66 -9.47 22.55
CA SER A 188 3.81 -8.26 22.55
C SER A 188 4.05 -7.32 23.74
N GLU A 189 4.66 -7.82 24.81
CA GLU A 189 4.95 -7.13 26.07
C GLU A 189 6.43 -6.76 26.21
N LEU A 190 7.30 -7.29 25.35
CA LEU A 190 8.73 -6.97 25.36
C LEU A 190 8.97 -5.50 25.02
N ILE A 191 8.21 -4.98 24.05
CA ILE A 191 8.39 -3.61 23.53
C ILE A 191 7.05 -2.90 23.55
N LEU A 192 6.98 -1.87 24.40
CA LEU A 192 5.82 -1.00 24.50
C LEU A 192 5.86 0.07 23.40
N GLY A 193 4.68 0.55 22.98
CA GLY A 193 4.60 1.61 21.97
C GLY A 193 5.33 2.89 22.39
N GLU A 194 5.25 3.25 23.68
CA GLU A 194 5.93 4.43 24.24
C GLU A 194 7.47 4.32 24.29
N GLN A 195 8.03 3.15 23.98
CA GLN A 195 9.47 2.94 23.87
C GLN A 195 10.00 3.15 22.45
N LEU A 196 9.12 3.34 21.44
CA LEU A 196 9.49 3.49 20.04
C LEU A 196 10.01 4.90 19.71
N ASN A 197 10.85 5.47 20.57
CA ASN A 197 11.36 6.83 20.44
C ASN A 197 12.55 6.87 19.49
N ILE A 198 12.51 7.79 18.53
CA ILE A 198 13.54 7.90 17.49
C ILE A 198 14.66 8.80 18.01
N LEU A 199 15.90 8.32 18.01
CA LEU A 199 17.09 9.10 18.37
C LEU A 199 17.45 10.09 17.26
N LEU A 200 17.65 11.35 17.61
CA LEU A 200 17.92 12.45 16.67
C LEU A 200 19.35 12.97 16.75
N GLY A 201 19.95 12.95 17.93
CA GLY A 201 21.31 13.44 18.14
C GLY A 201 21.64 13.65 19.61
N SER A 202 22.88 14.03 19.87
CA SER A 202 23.44 14.21 21.22
C SER A 202 24.35 15.44 21.35
N MET A 203 24.49 16.23 20.28
CA MET A 203 25.35 17.42 20.30
C MET A 203 24.60 18.62 20.89
N PRO A 204 25.10 19.23 21.98
CA PRO A 204 24.45 20.38 22.61
C PRO A 204 24.69 21.67 21.81
N TYR A 205 23.84 22.68 22.04
CA TYR A 205 23.98 24.04 21.52
C TYR A 205 23.55 25.08 22.55
N GLY A 206 24.06 26.31 22.42
CA GLY A 206 23.71 27.43 23.28
C GLY A 206 24.36 27.39 24.67
N GLU A 207 24.12 28.43 25.47
CA GLU A 207 24.67 28.57 26.82
C GLU A 207 24.17 27.48 27.78
N ASP A 208 22.92 27.03 27.58
CA ASP A 208 22.29 25.97 28.37
C ASP A 208 22.73 24.56 27.97
N ASN A 209 23.59 24.40 26.96
CA ASN A 209 24.02 23.12 26.40
C ASN A 209 22.85 22.17 26.05
N SER A 210 21.75 22.69 25.50
CA SER A 210 20.59 21.87 25.14
C SER A 210 20.79 21.16 23.81
N VAL A 211 20.59 19.85 23.79
CA VAL A 211 20.56 19.05 22.57
C VAL A 211 19.28 19.30 21.78
N LYS A 212 18.13 19.43 22.45
CA LYS A 212 16.85 19.76 21.81
C LYS A 212 16.92 21.09 21.05
N GLN A 213 17.50 22.13 21.65
CA GLN A 213 17.67 23.41 20.97
C GLN A 213 18.56 23.28 19.72
N ASN A 214 19.60 22.44 19.76
CA ASN A 214 20.42 22.20 18.58
C ASN A 214 19.64 21.53 17.45
N ILE A 215 18.80 20.53 17.77
CA ILE A 215 17.92 19.88 16.78
C ILE A 215 16.95 20.89 16.18
N LEU A 216 16.31 21.73 16.99
CA LEU A 216 15.41 22.79 16.49
C LEU A 216 16.14 23.78 15.60
N ARG A 217 17.37 24.19 15.95
CA ARG A 217 18.20 25.05 15.09
C ARG A 217 18.45 24.41 13.73
N ILE A 218 18.84 23.13 13.69
CA ILE A 218 19.09 22.40 12.44
C ILE A 218 17.82 22.31 11.59
N LEU A 219 16.68 22.01 12.21
CA LEU A 219 15.39 21.94 11.52
C LEU A 219 14.95 23.31 10.98
N ASN A 220 15.17 24.37 11.76
CA ASN A 220 14.87 25.73 11.33
C ASN A 220 15.78 26.17 10.17
N GLU A 221 17.09 25.90 10.24
CA GLU A 221 18.04 26.22 9.17
C GLU A 221 17.70 25.46 7.87
N LYS A 222 17.23 24.22 7.96
CA LYS A 222 16.96 23.36 6.79
C LYS A 222 15.57 23.57 6.20
N TYR A 223 14.55 23.73 7.04
CA TYR A 223 13.14 23.71 6.64
C TYR A 223 12.36 24.99 7.01
N GLY A 224 12.97 25.91 7.77
CA GLY A 224 12.32 27.14 8.21
C GLY A 224 11.30 26.93 9.33
N ILE A 225 11.23 25.75 9.94
CA ILE A 225 10.19 25.40 10.93
C ILE A 225 10.60 25.75 12.36
N CYS A 226 9.60 25.93 13.22
CA CYS A 226 9.73 25.99 14.67
C CYS A 226 9.00 24.81 15.34
N GLU A 227 9.12 24.70 16.67
CA GLU A 227 8.64 23.51 17.39
C GLU A 227 7.11 23.36 17.34
N ASP A 228 6.36 24.46 17.37
CA ASP A 228 4.90 24.48 17.28
C ASP A 228 4.37 24.02 15.92
N ASP A 229 5.16 24.10 14.84
CA ASP A 229 4.77 23.59 13.53
C ASP A 229 4.57 22.05 13.54
N PHE A 230 5.12 21.33 14.51
CA PHE A 230 4.84 19.89 14.68
C PHE A 230 3.37 19.60 15.00
N LEU A 231 2.62 20.57 15.53
CA LEU A 231 1.20 20.40 15.86
C LEU A 231 0.33 20.19 14.61
N SER A 232 0.80 20.66 13.45
CA SER A 232 0.17 20.52 12.12
C SER A 232 1.04 19.69 11.16
N ALA A 233 1.88 18.82 11.72
CA ALA A 233 2.77 17.95 10.95
C ALA A 233 2.19 16.54 10.78
N GLU A 234 2.45 15.96 9.61
CA GLU A 234 2.27 14.54 9.33
C GLU A 234 3.62 13.96 8.94
N LEU A 235 4.40 13.62 9.96
CA LEU A 235 5.73 13.03 9.80
C LEU A 235 5.74 11.58 10.27
N CYS A 236 6.48 10.76 9.56
CA CYS A 236 6.69 9.37 9.90
C CYS A 236 8.12 8.92 9.64
N ALA A 237 8.55 7.95 10.43
CA ALA A 237 9.74 7.18 10.18
C ALA A 237 9.40 5.86 9.49
N VAL A 238 10.15 5.60 8.42
CA VAL A 238 10.07 4.37 7.62
C VAL A 238 11.47 3.76 7.48
N PRO A 239 11.59 2.47 7.19
CA PRO A 239 12.89 1.85 6.94
C PRO A 239 13.65 2.54 5.80
N ALA A 240 14.90 2.95 6.04
CA ALA A 240 15.71 3.69 5.06
C ALA A 240 16.22 2.79 3.91
N MET A 241 16.16 1.47 4.08
CA MET A 241 16.62 0.51 3.08
C MET A 241 15.88 0.69 1.75
N LYS A 242 16.62 0.56 0.65
CA LYS A 242 16.08 0.58 -0.70
C LYS A 242 15.67 -0.84 -1.13
N ALA A 243 14.73 -0.94 -2.06
CA ALA A 243 14.33 -2.21 -2.66
C ALA A 243 15.51 -2.93 -3.35
N ARG A 244 15.60 -4.24 -3.16
CA ARG A 244 16.70 -5.09 -3.67
C ARG A 244 16.18 -6.46 -4.13
N ASP A 245 16.97 -7.12 -4.97
CA ASP A 245 16.76 -8.53 -5.26
C ASP A 245 17.19 -9.38 -4.05
N ILE A 246 16.48 -10.47 -3.80
CA ILE A 246 16.70 -11.39 -2.69
C ILE A 246 16.94 -12.79 -3.23
N GLY A 247 17.88 -13.51 -2.60
CA GLY A 247 18.30 -14.85 -3.01
C GLY A 247 19.47 -14.84 -4.01
N PHE A 248 20.22 -15.95 -4.06
CA PHE A 248 21.34 -16.11 -5.00
C PHE A 248 20.89 -16.00 -6.47
N ASP A 249 19.66 -16.40 -6.74
CA ASP A 249 19.03 -16.37 -8.06
C ASP A 249 18.32 -15.05 -8.37
N ARG A 250 18.25 -14.12 -7.41
CA ARG A 250 17.62 -12.80 -7.57
C ARG A 250 16.14 -12.87 -7.96
N SER A 251 15.47 -13.97 -7.62
CA SER A 251 14.09 -14.25 -8.05
C SER A 251 13.02 -13.54 -7.22
N LEU A 252 13.39 -12.92 -6.10
CA LEU A 252 12.50 -12.24 -5.17
C LEU A 252 12.89 -10.78 -5.00
N ILE A 253 11.94 -9.95 -4.60
CA ILE A 253 12.17 -8.54 -4.23
C ILE A 253 11.96 -8.40 -2.73
N GLY A 254 12.89 -7.71 -2.06
CA GLY A 254 12.78 -7.32 -0.67
C GLY A 254 12.78 -5.81 -0.55
N ALA A 255 11.74 -5.27 0.09
CA ALA A 255 11.57 -3.85 0.33
C ALA A 255 10.59 -3.58 1.48
N TYR A 256 10.64 -2.37 2.02
CA TYR A 256 9.54 -1.83 2.82
C TYR A 256 8.33 -1.55 1.92
N ALA A 257 7.13 -1.60 2.50
CA ALA A 257 5.87 -1.17 1.86
C ALA A 257 5.47 -1.95 0.60
N HIS A 258 5.82 -3.24 0.49
CA HIS A 258 5.19 -4.13 -0.49
C HIS A 258 3.67 -4.18 -0.32
N ASP A 259 3.24 -4.19 0.93
CA ASP A 259 1.85 -4.12 1.36
C ASP A 259 1.32 -2.67 1.26
N ASP A 260 0.44 -2.32 0.33
CA ASP A 260 -0.04 -3.09 -0.83
C ASP A 260 0.40 -2.48 -2.18
N LYS A 261 1.54 -1.78 -2.17
CA LYS A 261 2.13 -1.17 -3.37
C LYS A 261 2.44 -2.20 -4.46
N VAL A 262 2.60 -3.47 -4.11
CA VAL A 262 2.78 -4.56 -5.07
C VAL A 262 1.53 -4.86 -5.89
N CYS A 263 0.33 -4.52 -5.39
CA CYS A 263 -0.90 -4.55 -6.18
C CYS A 263 -1.26 -3.18 -6.74
N ALA A 264 -1.00 -2.10 -6.01
CA ALA A 264 -1.27 -0.74 -6.46
C ALA A 264 -0.51 -0.38 -7.76
N TYR A 265 0.78 -0.73 -7.83
CA TYR A 265 1.60 -0.48 -9.02
C TYR A 265 1.08 -1.20 -10.29
N PRO A 266 0.87 -2.53 -10.31
CA PRO A 266 0.28 -3.20 -11.47
C PRO A 266 -1.17 -2.81 -11.75
N SER A 267 -1.96 -2.46 -10.74
CA SER A 267 -3.32 -1.93 -10.96
C SER A 267 -3.28 -0.64 -11.78
N LEU A 268 -2.35 0.25 -11.45
CA LEU A 268 -2.15 1.50 -12.15
C LEU A 268 -1.60 1.28 -13.57
N THR A 269 -0.50 0.54 -13.72
CA THR A 269 0.13 0.33 -15.03
C THR A 269 -0.80 -0.44 -15.97
N ALA A 270 -1.58 -1.41 -15.47
CA ALA A 270 -2.58 -2.10 -16.28
C ALA A 270 -3.66 -1.15 -16.81
N LEU A 271 -4.11 -0.17 -16.03
CA LEU A 271 -5.00 0.89 -16.51
C LEU A 271 -4.31 1.73 -17.60
N LEU A 272 -3.06 2.15 -17.36
CA LEU A 272 -2.31 3.03 -18.25
C LEU A 272 -1.92 2.37 -19.58
N GLU A 273 -1.72 1.05 -19.59
CA GLU A 273 -1.38 0.26 -20.77
C GLU A 273 -2.62 -0.24 -21.53
N ASN A 274 -3.80 -0.25 -20.90
CA ASN A 274 -5.04 -0.64 -21.54
C ASN A 274 -5.68 0.52 -22.31
N THR A 275 -5.19 0.76 -23.54
CA THR A 275 -5.64 1.88 -24.39
C THR A 275 -6.90 1.58 -25.19
N ASP A 276 -7.29 0.31 -25.33
CA ASP A 276 -8.29 -0.12 -26.32
C ASP A 276 -9.58 -0.66 -25.66
N SER A 277 -9.69 -0.57 -24.34
CA SER A 277 -10.92 -0.96 -23.63
C SER A 277 -12.09 -0.09 -24.05
N LYS A 278 -13.18 -0.72 -24.47
CA LYS A 278 -14.45 -0.04 -24.74
C LYS A 278 -15.24 0.29 -23.47
N HIS A 279 -14.97 -0.41 -22.36
CA HIS A 279 -15.56 -0.13 -21.06
C HIS A 279 -14.80 0.99 -20.35
N THR A 280 -15.52 1.80 -19.56
CA THR A 280 -14.90 2.71 -18.59
C THR A 280 -14.12 1.90 -17.55
N LEU A 281 -12.86 2.27 -17.34
CA LEU A 281 -11.95 1.66 -16.40
C LEU A 281 -11.67 2.64 -15.26
N MET A 282 -11.54 2.13 -14.04
CA MET A 282 -11.18 2.91 -12.86
C MET A 282 -10.15 2.17 -12.02
N CYS A 283 -9.03 2.82 -11.73
CA CYS A 283 -8.05 2.39 -10.74
C CYS A 283 -8.17 3.28 -9.50
N ILE A 284 -8.28 2.68 -8.33
CA ILE A 284 -8.38 3.38 -7.04
C ILE A 284 -7.14 3.03 -6.21
N LEU A 285 -6.42 4.06 -5.76
CA LEU A 285 -5.34 3.97 -4.79
C LEU A 285 -5.83 4.61 -3.47
N ALA A 286 -6.15 3.79 -2.48
CA ALA A 286 -6.73 4.20 -1.21
C ALA A 286 -5.68 4.36 -0.09
N ASP A 287 -5.99 5.19 0.91
CA ASP A 287 -5.26 5.26 2.18
C ASP A 287 -6.11 4.64 3.29
N LYS A 288 -5.55 4.51 4.50
CA LYS A 288 -6.20 4.07 5.73
C LYS A 288 -6.64 2.62 5.79
N GLU A 289 -6.28 1.75 4.85
CA GLU A 289 -6.65 0.34 4.92
C GLU A 289 -6.18 -0.28 6.22
N GLU A 290 -4.91 -0.05 6.56
CA GLU A 290 -4.19 -0.62 7.70
C GLU A 290 -4.74 -0.18 9.06
N THR A 291 -5.66 0.78 9.06
CA THR A 291 -6.34 1.31 10.26
C THR A 291 -7.85 1.12 10.24
N GLY A 292 -8.39 0.39 9.26
CA GLY A 292 -9.82 0.06 9.15
C GLY A 292 -10.55 0.75 7.99
N SER A 293 -9.86 1.57 7.20
CA SER A 293 -10.39 2.41 6.11
C SER A 293 -11.31 3.56 6.55
N ASP A 294 -11.31 3.91 7.84
CA ASP A 294 -12.13 4.96 8.44
C ASP A 294 -11.51 6.35 8.25
N SER A 295 -11.73 6.97 7.10
CA SER A 295 -11.26 8.34 6.79
C SER A 295 -11.86 8.85 5.49
N LEU A 296 -11.76 10.17 5.25
CA LEU A 296 -11.99 10.80 3.94
C LEU A 296 -11.13 10.21 2.81
N PHE A 297 -10.02 9.55 3.14
CA PHE A 297 -9.07 8.97 2.18
C PHE A 297 -9.21 7.43 2.05
N GLY A 298 -10.04 6.81 2.90
CA GLY A 298 -10.25 5.37 2.91
C GLY A 298 -11.47 4.92 2.12
N MET A 299 -11.55 3.61 1.86
CA MET A 299 -12.61 3.00 1.07
C MET A 299 -13.98 2.95 1.76
N GLN A 300 -14.09 3.40 3.00
CA GLN A 300 -15.40 3.63 3.63
C GLN A 300 -15.99 5.02 3.32
N SER A 301 -15.21 5.94 2.73
CA SER A 301 -15.72 7.23 2.27
C SER A 301 -16.67 7.09 1.08
N ASP A 302 -17.57 8.05 0.92
CA ASP A 302 -18.53 8.08 -0.18
C ASP A 302 -17.92 8.56 -1.52
N LEU A 303 -16.65 8.96 -1.54
CA LEU A 303 -16.02 9.58 -2.72
C LEU A 303 -16.04 8.68 -3.96
N MET A 304 -15.91 7.35 -3.79
CA MET A 304 -16.07 6.41 -4.90
C MET A 304 -17.49 6.50 -5.51
N LEU A 305 -18.51 6.62 -4.67
CA LEU A 305 -19.90 6.74 -5.11
C LEU A 305 -20.14 8.08 -5.79
N ASP A 306 -19.57 9.17 -5.26
CA ASP A 306 -19.66 10.51 -5.85
C ASP A 306 -19.05 10.51 -7.27
N ILE A 307 -17.88 9.89 -7.45
CA ILE A 307 -17.26 9.78 -8.78
C ILE A 307 -18.11 8.92 -9.73
N ILE A 308 -18.70 7.82 -9.26
CA ILE A 308 -19.61 7.00 -10.07
C ILE A 308 -20.88 7.79 -10.45
N ALA A 309 -21.39 8.62 -9.55
CA ALA A 309 -22.54 9.48 -9.81
C ALA A 309 -22.22 10.52 -10.90
N GLU A 310 -21.07 11.19 -10.80
CA GLU A 310 -20.58 12.14 -11.81
C GLU A 310 -20.41 11.48 -13.19
N LEU A 311 -19.79 10.29 -13.23
CA LEU A 311 -19.67 9.50 -14.46
C LEU A 311 -21.03 9.14 -15.04
N SER A 312 -21.98 8.75 -14.19
CA SER A 312 -23.31 8.35 -14.61
C SER A 312 -24.09 9.54 -15.18
N GLU A 313 -24.10 10.68 -14.49
CA GLU A 313 -24.83 11.87 -14.93
C GLU A 313 -24.27 12.43 -16.24
N ASN A 314 -22.95 12.61 -16.33
CA ASN A 314 -22.30 13.18 -17.50
C ASN A 314 -22.44 12.30 -18.76
N LEU A 315 -22.49 10.98 -18.59
CA LEU A 315 -22.57 10.00 -19.68
C LEU A 315 -24.00 9.49 -19.92
N GLY A 316 -25.02 10.12 -19.33
CA GLY A 316 -26.44 9.79 -19.55
C GLY A 316 -26.87 8.41 -19.00
N GLY A 317 -26.19 7.94 -17.97
CA GLY A 317 -26.47 6.69 -17.27
C GLY A 317 -27.36 6.84 -16.03
N ASN A 318 -27.70 5.69 -15.44
CA ASN A 318 -28.35 5.61 -14.15
C ASN A 318 -27.37 5.00 -13.13
N GLU A 319 -26.96 5.77 -12.13
CA GLU A 319 -25.95 5.36 -11.14
C GLU A 319 -26.19 3.97 -10.53
N ARG A 320 -27.44 3.63 -10.19
CA ARG A 320 -27.77 2.32 -9.61
C ARG A 320 -27.55 1.18 -10.62
N VAL A 321 -27.89 1.41 -11.88
CA VAL A 321 -27.64 0.45 -12.97
C VAL A 321 -26.15 0.32 -13.24
N VAL A 322 -25.42 1.44 -13.25
CA VAL A 322 -23.96 1.46 -13.41
C VAL A 322 -23.30 0.64 -12.32
N ARG A 323 -23.66 0.84 -11.03
CA ARG A 323 -23.12 0.06 -9.91
C ARG A 323 -23.43 -1.42 -10.02
N ASN A 324 -24.69 -1.79 -10.25
CA ASN A 324 -25.11 -3.19 -10.41
C ASN A 324 -24.34 -3.93 -11.53
N ASN A 325 -23.97 -3.22 -12.60
CA ASN A 325 -23.25 -3.79 -13.73
C ASN A 325 -21.73 -3.63 -13.65
N SER A 326 -21.22 -2.91 -12.63
CA SER A 326 -19.80 -2.70 -12.41
C SER A 326 -19.15 -3.97 -11.83
N LYS A 327 -17.90 -4.21 -12.23
CA LYS A 327 -17.09 -5.33 -11.74
C LYS A 327 -15.85 -4.79 -11.07
N CYS A 328 -15.55 -5.26 -9.87
CA CYS A 328 -14.40 -4.81 -9.09
C CYS A 328 -13.43 -5.96 -8.80
N LEU A 329 -12.14 -5.68 -8.91
CA LEU A 329 -11.06 -6.44 -8.29
C LEU A 329 -10.52 -5.62 -7.13
N SER A 330 -10.79 -6.05 -5.90
CA SER A 330 -10.08 -5.57 -4.72
C SER A 330 -8.77 -6.34 -4.67
N SER A 331 -7.67 -5.68 -4.98
CA SER A 331 -6.35 -6.28 -5.05
C SER A 331 -5.59 -5.88 -3.81
N ASP A 332 -5.09 -6.91 -3.12
CA ASP A 332 -4.34 -6.84 -1.88
C ASP A 332 -3.36 -8.03 -1.85
N VAL A 333 -2.28 -7.93 -1.07
CA VAL A 333 -1.37 -9.03 -0.85
C VAL A 333 -2.07 -10.20 -0.16
N SER A 334 -1.45 -11.38 -0.29
CA SER A 334 -1.85 -12.57 0.44
C SER A 334 -0.63 -13.28 1.00
N CYS A 335 -0.84 -14.25 1.88
CA CYS A 335 0.25 -15.04 2.42
C CYS A 335 0.77 -16.06 1.39
N ALA A 336 2.08 -16.23 1.31
CA ALA A 336 2.70 -17.38 0.67
C ALA A 336 3.03 -18.45 1.70
N TYR A 337 2.98 -19.73 1.30
CA TYR A 337 3.38 -20.84 2.14
C TYR A 337 4.85 -20.69 2.58
N ASP A 338 5.08 -20.57 3.89
CA ASP A 338 6.42 -20.56 4.48
C ASP A 338 6.72 -21.90 5.15
N PRO A 339 7.70 -22.68 4.66
CA PRO A 339 8.04 -23.97 5.23
C PRO A 339 8.56 -23.89 6.67
N ASN A 340 9.14 -22.76 7.10
CA ASN A 340 9.59 -22.57 8.48
C ASN A 340 8.43 -22.41 9.46
N PHE A 341 7.24 -22.07 8.95
CA PHE A 341 6.02 -21.89 9.72
C PHE A 341 4.88 -22.75 9.18
N ALA A 342 5.20 -23.93 8.63
CA ALA A 342 4.24 -24.82 7.97
C ALA A 342 2.98 -25.09 8.82
N ASP A 343 3.08 -25.11 10.14
CA ASP A 343 1.97 -25.33 11.06
C ASP A 343 0.88 -24.25 11.00
N ALA A 344 1.19 -23.05 10.49
CA ALA A 344 0.21 -21.99 10.28
C ALA A 344 -0.67 -22.21 9.03
N PHE A 345 -0.30 -23.12 8.13
CA PHE A 345 -0.88 -23.23 6.78
C PHE A 345 -1.59 -24.56 6.51
N GLU A 346 -2.66 -24.53 5.73
CA GLU A 346 -3.18 -25.71 5.03
C GLU A 346 -2.62 -25.69 3.60
N LYS A 347 -1.73 -26.65 3.30
CA LYS A 347 -0.85 -26.57 2.13
C LYS A 347 -1.60 -26.58 0.79
N GLN A 348 -2.72 -27.29 0.67
CA GLN A 348 -3.44 -27.38 -0.60
C GLN A 348 -4.08 -26.04 -0.97
N ASN A 349 -4.62 -25.33 0.01
CA ASN A 349 -5.30 -24.04 -0.15
C ASN A 349 -4.41 -22.85 0.19
N THR A 350 -3.11 -23.01 0.39
CA THR A 350 -2.21 -21.85 0.59
C THR A 350 -1.56 -21.43 -0.74
N PRO A 351 -1.49 -20.13 -1.07
CA PRO A 351 -0.73 -19.66 -2.23
C PRO A 351 0.74 -20.06 -2.17
N MET A 352 1.30 -20.43 -3.33
CA MET A 352 2.72 -20.76 -3.49
C MET A 352 3.44 -19.64 -4.23
N LEU A 353 4.68 -19.37 -3.85
CA LEU A 353 5.52 -18.43 -4.60
C LEU A 353 5.67 -18.86 -6.06
N ALA A 354 5.79 -17.87 -6.94
CA ALA A 354 5.91 -18.03 -8.39
C ALA A 354 4.76 -18.79 -9.08
N CYS A 355 3.63 -19.06 -8.42
CA CYS A 355 2.45 -19.68 -9.04
C CYS A 355 1.41 -18.64 -9.53
N GLY A 356 1.87 -17.45 -9.89
CA GLY A 356 1.05 -16.39 -10.47
C GLY A 356 0.17 -15.63 -9.46
N ALA A 357 -0.72 -14.79 -10.00
CA ALA A 357 -1.63 -13.95 -9.22
C ALA A 357 -2.56 -14.79 -8.33
N VAL A 358 -2.89 -14.28 -7.14
CA VAL A 358 -3.72 -14.98 -6.15
C VAL A 358 -5.13 -14.43 -6.16
N PHE A 359 -6.13 -15.30 -6.31
CA PHE A 359 -7.53 -14.97 -6.06
C PHE A 359 -7.98 -15.53 -4.72
N MET A 360 -8.25 -14.64 -3.78
CA MET A 360 -8.83 -14.95 -2.48
C MET A 360 -10.34 -14.81 -2.58
N LYS A 361 -11.08 -15.91 -2.41
CA LYS A 361 -12.55 -15.87 -2.45
C LYS A 361 -13.13 -15.13 -1.24
N TYR A 362 -12.46 -15.27 -0.09
CA TYR A 362 -12.80 -14.68 1.20
C TYR A 362 -11.54 -14.60 2.07
N THR A 363 -11.48 -13.66 3.01
CA THR A 363 -10.31 -13.43 3.90
C THR A 363 -10.68 -13.13 5.36
N GLY A 364 -11.92 -13.44 5.77
CA GLY A 364 -12.46 -13.12 7.10
C GLY A 364 -11.92 -13.98 8.24
N SER A 365 -12.51 -13.82 9.43
CA SER A 365 -12.11 -14.51 10.67
C SER A 365 -13.18 -15.48 11.20
N GLY A 366 -12.78 -16.52 11.95
CA GLY A 366 -13.68 -17.37 12.75
C GLY A 366 -14.94 -17.85 12.02
N GLY A 367 -14.79 -18.33 10.78
CA GLY A 367 -15.91 -18.73 9.91
C GLY A 367 -16.36 -17.68 8.89
N LYS A 368 -15.42 -16.94 8.28
CA LYS A 368 -15.67 -15.89 7.26
C LYS A 368 -16.44 -14.68 7.79
N SER A 369 -16.25 -14.32 9.05
CA SER A 369 -16.80 -13.08 9.58
C SER A 369 -16.10 -11.87 8.96
N SER A 370 -16.84 -10.77 8.76
CA SER A 370 -16.32 -9.45 8.36
C SER A 370 -15.51 -9.40 7.05
N THR A 371 -15.89 -10.22 6.05
CA THR A 371 -15.27 -10.27 4.71
C THR A 371 -16.33 -10.24 3.60
N ASN A 372 -15.91 -9.87 2.39
CA ASN A 372 -16.63 -10.27 1.18
C ASN A 372 -16.43 -11.78 0.92
N ASP A 373 -17.43 -12.46 0.35
CA ASP A 373 -17.32 -13.83 -0.20
C ASP A 373 -17.76 -13.78 -1.67
N ALA A 374 -16.80 -13.82 -2.58
CA ALA A 374 -17.06 -13.68 -4.00
C ALA A 374 -17.95 -14.82 -4.53
N SER A 375 -18.94 -14.53 -5.38
CA SER A 375 -19.81 -15.58 -5.92
C SER A 375 -19.05 -16.58 -6.80
N ALA A 376 -19.55 -17.80 -6.89
CA ALA A 376 -18.94 -18.84 -7.73
C ALA A 376 -18.94 -18.45 -9.22
N GLU A 377 -20.00 -17.79 -9.67
CA GLU A 377 -20.17 -17.28 -11.04
C GLU A 377 -19.14 -16.20 -11.35
N TYR A 378 -18.87 -15.30 -10.40
CA TYR A 378 -17.89 -14.23 -10.60
C TYR A 378 -16.47 -14.79 -10.69
N LEU A 379 -16.11 -15.73 -9.80
CA LEU A 379 -14.82 -16.43 -9.91
C LEU A 379 -14.72 -17.29 -11.16
N GLY A 380 -15.81 -17.94 -11.59
CA GLY A 380 -15.86 -18.70 -12.84
C GLY A 380 -15.63 -17.81 -14.07
N TRP A 381 -16.22 -16.61 -14.07
CA TRP A 381 -15.97 -15.60 -15.10
C TRP A 381 -14.51 -15.14 -15.12
N LEU A 382 -13.92 -14.79 -13.97
CA LEU A 382 -12.50 -14.42 -13.88
C LEU A 382 -11.58 -15.54 -14.36
N ARG A 383 -11.83 -16.78 -13.91
CA ARG A 383 -11.10 -17.96 -14.38
C ARG A 383 -11.12 -18.06 -15.90
N SER A 384 -12.29 -17.88 -16.53
CA SER A 384 -12.41 -17.97 -17.99
C SER A 384 -11.58 -16.93 -18.74
N ILE A 385 -11.46 -15.71 -18.19
CA ILE A 385 -10.63 -14.64 -18.77
C ILE A 385 -9.15 -14.99 -18.67
N LEU A 386 -8.71 -15.39 -17.48
CA LEU A 386 -7.31 -15.73 -17.21
C LEU A 386 -6.85 -16.94 -18.02
N GLU A 387 -7.71 -17.95 -18.15
CA GLU A 387 -7.45 -19.14 -18.99
C GLU A 387 -7.35 -18.76 -20.47
N LYS A 388 -8.26 -17.91 -20.97
CA LYS A 388 -8.25 -17.44 -22.36
C LYS A 388 -6.97 -16.69 -22.71
N ASP A 389 -6.50 -15.84 -21.80
CA ASP A 389 -5.33 -14.99 -22.03
C ASP A 389 -4.01 -15.64 -21.53
N GLY A 390 -4.07 -16.90 -21.10
CA GLY A 390 -2.90 -17.67 -20.69
C GLY A 390 -2.25 -17.23 -19.37
N VAL A 391 -2.90 -16.36 -18.60
CA VAL A 391 -2.38 -15.82 -17.34
C VAL A 391 -2.15 -16.95 -16.33
N VAL A 392 -1.03 -16.88 -15.61
CA VAL A 392 -0.74 -17.81 -14.51
C VAL A 392 -1.36 -17.25 -13.24
N TRP A 393 -2.19 -18.05 -12.59
CA TRP A 393 -2.91 -17.65 -11.38
C TRP A 393 -3.17 -18.87 -10.51
N GLN A 394 -3.54 -18.62 -9.26
CA GLN A 394 -3.90 -19.62 -8.27
C GLN A 394 -4.96 -19.08 -7.31
N THR A 395 -5.62 -19.97 -6.58
CA THR A 395 -6.45 -19.61 -5.43
C THR A 395 -5.70 -19.85 -4.13
N GLY A 396 -6.18 -19.24 -3.05
CA GLY A 396 -5.78 -19.64 -1.72
C GLY A 396 -6.66 -19.10 -0.58
N GLU A 397 -6.19 -19.36 0.63
CA GLU A 397 -6.76 -18.96 1.91
C GLU A 397 -5.66 -18.44 2.84
N LEU A 398 -6.07 -17.62 3.81
CA LEU A 398 -5.19 -16.99 4.78
C LEU A 398 -4.87 -17.98 5.93
N GLY A 399 -4.02 -18.96 5.63
CA GLY A 399 -3.58 -19.98 6.59
C GLY A 399 -4.67 -20.97 6.99
N LYS A 400 -4.45 -21.71 8.08
CA LYS A 400 -5.45 -22.65 8.64
C LYS A 400 -6.64 -21.90 9.22
N VAL A 401 -7.82 -22.52 9.13
CA VAL A 401 -9.04 -22.08 9.82
C VAL A 401 -8.75 -21.82 11.31
N ASP A 402 -9.32 -20.73 11.84
CA ASP A 402 -9.19 -20.26 13.22
C ASP A 402 -7.77 -19.86 13.68
N ARG A 403 -6.76 -19.88 12.79
CA ARG A 403 -5.41 -19.45 13.14
C ARG A 403 -5.26 -17.93 13.19
N GLY A 404 -6.01 -17.23 12.36
CA GLY A 404 -6.01 -15.79 12.22
C GLY A 404 -7.20 -15.32 11.40
N GLY A 405 -7.14 -14.06 10.99
CA GLY A 405 -8.11 -13.47 10.07
C GLY A 405 -7.54 -12.19 9.48
N GLY A 406 -8.10 -11.77 8.36
CA GLY A 406 -7.84 -10.48 7.76
C GLY A 406 -9.16 -9.78 7.48
N GLY A 407 -9.21 -9.11 6.35
CA GLY A 407 -10.42 -8.48 5.84
C GLY A 407 -10.01 -7.26 5.05
N THR A 408 -10.32 -7.26 3.76
CA THR A 408 -9.85 -6.23 2.84
C THR A 408 -10.94 -5.21 2.56
N VAL A 409 -10.60 -4.17 1.79
CA VAL A 409 -11.56 -3.16 1.30
C VAL A 409 -12.67 -3.72 0.42
N ALA A 410 -12.55 -4.97 -0.06
CA ALA A 410 -13.57 -5.65 -0.88
C ALA A 410 -14.97 -5.59 -0.26
N LYS A 411 -15.09 -5.73 1.07
CA LYS A 411 -16.39 -5.66 1.77
C LYS A 411 -17.02 -4.27 1.72
N TYR A 412 -16.20 -3.22 1.71
CA TYR A 412 -16.68 -1.83 1.65
C TYR A 412 -17.13 -1.46 0.25
N ILE A 413 -16.48 -2.00 -0.78
CA ILE A 413 -16.88 -1.78 -2.18
C ILE A 413 -18.12 -2.63 -2.51
N SER A 414 -18.11 -3.92 -2.17
CA SER A 414 -19.16 -4.87 -2.56
C SER A 414 -20.53 -4.59 -1.95
N LYS A 415 -20.60 -3.90 -0.80
CA LYS A 415 -21.91 -3.49 -0.22
C LYS A 415 -22.69 -2.52 -1.13
N HIS A 416 -22.03 -1.94 -2.14
CA HIS A 416 -22.62 -0.99 -3.09
C HIS A 416 -22.89 -1.58 -4.48
N ASN A 417 -22.47 -2.81 -4.75
CA ASN A 417 -22.62 -3.48 -6.05
C ASN A 417 -23.81 -4.43 -6.09
#